data_AF-A0AA35WC16-F1
#
_entry.id   AF-A0AA35WC16-F1
#
_cell.length_a   1.000
_cell.length_b   1.000
_cell.length_c   1.000
_cell.angle_alpha   90.00
_cell.angle_beta   90.00
_cell.angle_gamma   90.00
#
_symmetry.space_group_name_H-M   'P 1'
#
loop_
_entity.id
_entity.type
_entity.pdbx_description
1 polymer ?
#
loop_
_entity_poly.entity_id
_entity_poly.type
_entity_poly.pdbx_seq_one_letter_code
_entity_poly.pdbx_strand_id
1 'polypeptide(L)'
;MFAVCAEPSAALRFTYWLEHSLGYELDSYSPGSVNPDLKSLLGDLRKLTQFVMEPIPTVESFLHILLEEWNGDDCRNEILDLLSHLSLQPFDDFEKGFLEPIKKHFVLKDRDFKCQCLSCFSRLLKNMAAFEWPRHQKQQPGPVETDTHRLSLFSPVTDEEVDDFNPLTTINLFIKYVDYLVTIGLEQEKRHVLLYHAAMEFYSVVADLPGVYDVPHLLLPSTSVLITGLLGHSPIFISTACSHLVRVKENLSALSKNQRSLKLTQTFNSVVLDFCNALWRNMIFKKTSKNSEYPTLAFDLPREELQMCAITQPHKRLNLVHHPALVGLTLQFLTETQDANKLDQLSPSAIWQETRFKQVYLQFLTQNHQSGICDFIRTFVHTN
;
A
#
# COMPACT_ATOMS: atom_id res chain seq x y z
N MET A 1 2.78 1.58 25.40
CA MET A 1 2.85 1.15 26.81
C MET A 1 3.32 -0.29 26.73
N PHE A 2 4.56 -0.58 27.11
CA PHE A 2 5.15 -1.91 26.95
C PHE A 2 4.63 -2.84 28.05
N ALA A 3 4.47 -4.12 27.75
CA ALA A 3 4.12 -5.11 28.77
C ALA A 3 5.38 -5.35 29.63
N VAL A 4 5.29 -5.05 30.93
CA VAL A 4 6.40 -5.21 31.87
C VAL A 4 6.04 -6.33 32.84
N CYS A 5 6.88 -7.36 32.92
CA CYS A 5 6.76 -8.37 33.96
C CYS A 5 7.60 -7.95 35.17
N ALA A 6 6.99 -7.91 36.36
CA ALA A 6 7.72 -7.63 37.60
C ALA A 6 8.64 -8.78 38.04
N GLU A 7 8.37 -10.01 37.57
CA GLU A 7 9.15 -11.20 37.92
C GLU A 7 9.72 -11.88 36.65
N PRO A 8 11.04 -11.83 36.43
CA PRO A 8 11.68 -12.46 35.27
C PRO A 8 11.44 -13.98 35.19
N SER A 9 11.30 -14.65 36.33
CA SER A 9 11.03 -16.09 36.40
C SER A 9 9.67 -16.46 35.80
N ALA A 10 8.65 -15.62 36.00
CA ALA A 10 7.32 -15.82 35.47
C ALA A 10 7.28 -15.63 33.94
N ALA A 11 8.03 -14.65 33.42
CA ALA A 11 8.17 -14.45 31.98
C ALA A 11 8.84 -15.66 31.31
N LEU A 12 9.94 -16.18 31.88
CA LEU A 12 10.61 -17.37 31.37
C LEU A 12 9.71 -18.62 31.37
N ARG A 13 8.94 -18.83 32.45
CA ARG A 13 7.97 -19.94 32.52
C ARG A 13 6.89 -19.82 31.44
N PHE A 14 6.39 -18.61 31.21
CA PHE A 14 5.41 -18.35 30.17
C PHE A 14 5.98 -18.63 28.77
N THR A 15 7.18 -18.12 28.47
CA THR A 15 7.87 -18.38 27.20
C THR A 15 8.11 -19.87 26.97
N TYR A 16 8.56 -20.60 28.00
CA TYR A 16 8.78 -22.04 27.91
C TYR A 16 7.47 -22.82 27.70
N TRP A 17 6.41 -22.46 28.43
CA TRP A 17 5.09 -23.06 28.21
C TRP A 17 4.58 -22.80 26.79
N LEU A 18 4.78 -21.58 26.28
CA LEU A 18 4.36 -21.21 24.93
C LEU A 18 5.13 -22.00 23.88
N GLU A 19 6.45 -22.13 24.02
CA GLU A 19 7.30 -22.90 23.12
C GLU A 19 6.87 -24.37 23.06
N HIS A 20 6.64 -24.99 24.23
CA HIS A 20 6.21 -26.38 24.29
C HIS A 20 4.81 -26.59 23.70
N SER A 21 3.88 -25.67 23.97
CA SER A 21 2.51 -25.76 23.46
C SER A 21 2.46 -25.60 21.94
N LEU A 22 3.24 -24.65 21.40
CA LEU A 22 3.35 -24.44 19.96
C LEU A 22 4.06 -25.62 19.27
N GLY A 23 5.11 -26.18 19.88
CA GLY A 23 5.79 -27.37 19.37
C GLY A 23 4.87 -28.58 19.27
N TYR A 24 4.04 -28.82 20.29
CA TYR A 24 3.07 -29.93 20.26
C TYR A 24 2.03 -29.80 19.13
N GLU A 25 1.50 -28.59 18.92
CA GLU A 25 0.55 -28.33 17.84
C GLU A 25 1.23 -28.42 16.46
N LEU A 26 2.50 -28.04 16.35
CA LEU A 26 3.27 -28.15 15.11
C LEU A 26 3.55 -29.62 14.74
N ASP A 27 3.95 -30.45 15.71
CA ASP A 27 4.16 -31.90 15.50
C ASP A 27 2.86 -32.62 15.08
N SER A 28 1.71 -32.09 15.52
CA SER A 28 0.39 -32.63 15.22
C SER A 28 -0.23 -32.01 13.94
N TYR A 29 0.38 -30.99 13.37
CA TYR A 29 -0.15 -30.27 12.21
C TYR A 29 -0.03 -31.15 10.96
N SER A 30 -1.12 -31.24 10.20
CA SER A 30 -1.07 -31.78 8.85
C SER A 30 -1.89 -30.92 7.89
N PRO A 31 -1.35 -30.55 6.71
CA PRO A 31 -2.01 -29.61 5.82
C PRO A 31 -3.40 -30.10 5.37
N GLY A 32 -4.42 -29.23 5.53
CA GLY A 32 -5.81 -29.52 5.20
C GLY A 32 -6.60 -30.21 6.33
N SER A 33 -5.95 -30.51 7.46
CA SER A 33 -6.62 -30.94 8.68
C SER A 33 -6.73 -29.75 9.63
N VAL A 34 -7.88 -29.07 9.65
CA VAL A 34 -8.08 -27.94 10.56
C VAL A 34 -8.21 -28.47 11.98
N ASN A 35 -7.12 -28.45 12.75
CA ASN A 35 -7.14 -28.75 14.17
C ASN A 35 -7.83 -27.58 14.91
N PRO A 36 -9.00 -27.79 15.56
CA PRO A 36 -9.67 -26.74 16.31
C PRO A 36 -8.83 -26.20 17.48
N ASP A 37 -7.95 -27.03 18.05
CA ASP A 37 -7.11 -26.65 19.19
C ASP A 37 -6.02 -25.67 18.75
N LEU A 38 -5.31 -25.98 17.65
CA LEU A 38 -4.39 -25.04 16.99
C LEU A 38 -5.09 -23.72 16.67
N LYS A 39 -6.29 -23.76 16.08
CA LYS A 39 -7.03 -22.53 15.77
C LYS A 39 -7.35 -21.71 17.02
N SER A 40 -7.76 -22.36 18.11
CA SER A 40 -8.02 -21.68 19.38
C SER A 40 -6.75 -21.06 19.95
N LEU A 41 -5.63 -21.79 19.94
CA LEU A 41 -4.34 -21.33 20.42
C LEU A 41 -3.85 -20.10 19.62
N LEU A 42 -3.91 -20.15 18.29
CA LEU A 42 -3.56 -19.01 17.43
C LEU A 42 -4.49 -17.82 17.66
N GLY A 43 -5.78 -18.07 17.92
CA GLY A 43 -6.75 -17.04 18.28
C GLY A 43 -6.41 -16.32 19.59
N ASP A 44 -5.94 -17.06 20.60
CA ASP A 44 -5.52 -16.49 21.88
C ASP A 44 -4.16 -15.80 21.77
N LEU A 45 -3.24 -16.34 20.97
CA LEU A 45 -1.97 -15.68 20.64
C LEU A 45 -2.20 -14.36 19.93
N ARG A 46 -3.15 -14.30 18.99
CA ARG A 46 -3.50 -13.04 18.32
C ARG A 46 -3.94 -11.99 19.32
N LYS A 47 -4.79 -12.35 20.29
CA LYS A 47 -5.24 -11.41 21.34
C LYS A 47 -4.06 -10.97 22.21
N LEU A 48 -3.16 -11.88 22.55
CA LEU A 48 -1.96 -11.57 23.32
C LEU A 48 -1.04 -10.61 22.56
N THR A 49 -0.73 -10.89 21.30
CA THR A 49 0.14 -10.03 20.47
C THR A 49 -0.48 -8.65 20.26
N GLN A 50 -1.79 -8.56 20.07
CA GLN A 50 -2.53 -7.28 20.02
C GLN A 50 -2.56 -6.54 21.36
N PHE A 51 -2.50 -7.26 22.48
CA PHE A 51 -2.45 -6.65 23.79
C PHE A 51 -1.05 -6.12 24.12
N VAL A 52 -0.02 -6.92 23.85
CA VAL A 52 1.38 -6.59 24.15
C VAL A 52 1.91 -5.55 23.17
N MET A 53 1.47 -5.57 21.91
CA MET A 53 1.96 -4.69 20.83
C MET A 53 3.48 -4.80 20.62
N GLU A 54 4.05 -5.96 20.95
CA GLU A 54 5.46 -6.31 20.73
C GLU A 54 5.54 -7.70 20.05
N PRO A 55 6.57 -7.94 19.23
CA PRO A 55 6.83 -9.25 18.67
C PRO A 55 7.13 -10.26 19.79
N ILE A 56 6.69 -11.50 19.60
CA ILE A 56 6.93 -12.61 20.52
C ILE A 56 7.87 -13.61 19.82
N PRO A 57 9.16 -13.70 20.19
CA PRO A 57 10.15 -14.50 19.47
C PRO A 57 9.74 -15.96 19.26
N THR A 58 9.15 -16.59 20.28
CA THR A 58 8.64 -17.97 20.20
C THR A 58 7.56 -18.14 19.13
N VAL A 59 6.72 -17.12 18.94
CA VAL A 59 5.69 -17.13 17.88
C VAL A 59 6.34 -16.97 16.52
N GLU A 60 7.39 -16.15 16.39
CA GLU A 60 8.13 -15.99 15.13
C GLU A 60 8.83 -17.28 14.71
N SER A 61 9.51 -17.95 15.65
CA SER A 61 10.14 -19.25 15.40
C SER A 61 9.12 -20.30 14.98
N PHE A 62 7.96 -20.34 15.65
CA PHE A 62 6.86 -21.22 15.26
C PHE A 62 6.33 -20.89 13.86
N LEU A 63 6.08 -19.62 13.54
CA LEU A 63 5.59 -19.20 12.23
C LEU A 63 6.58 -19.53 11.11
N HIS A 64 7.88 -19.37 11.37
CA HIS A 64 8.93 -19.70 10.42
C HIS A 64 8.83 -21.17 9.98
N ILE A 65 8.70 -22.10 10.93
CA ILE A 65 8.60 -23.53 10.63
C ILE A 65 7.22 -23.87 10.02
N LEU A 66 6.14 -23.33 10.59
CA LEU A 66 4.78 -23.58 10.10
C LEU A 66 4.61 -23.18 8.62
N LEU A 67 5.17 -22.04 8.22
CA LEU A 67 5.03 -21.53 6.86
C LEU A 67 5.67 -22.41 5.78
N GLU A 68 6.66 -23.25 6.14
CA GLU A 68 7.28 -24.17 5.18
C GLU A 68 6.27 -25.23 4.69
N GLU A 69 5.37 -25.67 5.57
CA GLU A 69 4.37 -26.71 5.30
C GLU A 69 2.94 -26.15 5.13
N TRP A 70 2.75 -24.85 5.33
CA TRP A 70 1.43 -24.23 5.27
C TRP A 70 0.78 -24.38 3.88
N ASN A 71 -0.53 -24.63 3.84
CA ASN A 71 -1.28 -24.79 2.59
C ASN A 71 -1.86 -23.49 2.04
N GLY A 72 -1.78 -22.39 2.80
CA GLY A 72 -2.37 -21.09 2.47
C GLY A 72 -3.84 -20.91 2.88
N ASP A 73 -4.50 -21.94 3.42
CA ASP A 73 -5.94 -21.92 3.75
C ASP A 73 -6.20 -22.14 5.24
N ASP A 74 -5.46 -23.04 5.88
CA ASP A 74 -5.64 -23.39 7.29
C ASP A 74 -5.31 -22.21 8.18
N CYS A 75 -6.21 -21.88 9.11
CA CYS A 75 -6.08 -20.77 10.07
C CYS A 75 -5.57 -19.46 9.45
N ARG A 76 -5.93 -19.21 8.17
CA ARG A 76 -5.33 -18.15 7.36
C ARG A 76 -5.41 -16.78 8.02
N ASN A 77 -6.57 -16.44 8.58
CA ASN A 77 -6.76 -15.13 9.21
C ASN A 77 -5.85 -14.99 10.44
N GLU A 78 -5.81 -16.02 11.28
CA GLU A 78 -4.99 -16.04 12.49
C GLU A 78 -3.50 -15.95 12.16
N ILE A 79 -3.03 -16.71 11.18
CA ILE A 79 -1.63 -16.71 10.72
C ILE A 79 -1.26 -15.35 10.14
N LEU A 80 -2.05 -14.81 9.19
CA LEU A 80 -1.80 -13.49 8.60
C LEU A 80 -1.86 -12.36 9.64
N ASP A 81 -2.72 -12.48 10.65
CA ASP A 81 -2.76 -11.52 11.75
C ASP A 81 -1.47 -11.55 12.58
N LEU A 82 -0.98 -12.73 12.94
CA LEU A 82 0.28 -12.88 13.68
C LEU A 82 1.49 -12.41 12.85
N LEU A 83 1.52 -12.71 11.55
CA LEU A 83 2.55 -12.23 10.62
C LEU A 83 2.59 -10.71 10.50
N SER A 84 1.51 -10.01 10.84
CA SER A 84 1.51 -8.54 10.85
C SER A 84 2.29 -7.94 12.04
N HIS A 85 2.77 -8.76 12.96
CA HIS A 85 3.50 -8.33 14.18
C HIS A 85 4.94 -8.85 14.24
N LEU A 86 5.52 -9.25 13.11
CA LEU A 86 6.92 -9.69 13.05
C LEU A 86 7.89 -8.55 13.39
N SER A 87 8.98 -8.91 14.07
CA SER A 87 10.12 -8.07 14.40
C SER A 87 10.90 -7.65 13.16
N LEU A 88 11.57 -6.50 13.25
CA LEU A 88 12.51 -6.08 12.21
C LEU A 88 13.80 -6.91 12.29
N GLN A 89 14.13 -7.57 11.18
CA GLN A 89 15.34 -8.38 11.02
C GLN A 89 16.00 -8.09 9.65
N PRO A 90 17.23 -8.56 9.38
CA PRO A 90 17.85 -8.42 8.06
C PRO A 90 16.92 -8.93 6.96
N PHE A 91 16.83 -8.19 5.84
CA PHE A 91 15.84 -8.50 4.81
C PHE A 91 16.00 -9.89 4.20
N ASP A 92 17.22 -10.40 4.06
CA ASP A 92 17.46 -11.72 3.47
C ASP A 92 16.87 -12.86 4.33
N ASP A 93 16.95 -12.74 5.65
CA ASP A 93 16.36 -13.71 6.59
C ASP A 93 14.85 -13.55 6.63
N PHE A 94 14.38 -12.32 6.64
CA PHE A 94 12.96 -11.99 6.59
C PHE A 94 12.28 -12.51 5.32
N GLU A 95 12.93 -12.34 4.17
CA GLU A 95 12.44 -12.77 2.87
C GLU A 95 12.34 -14.29 2.81
N LYS A 96 13.43 -15.00 3.11
CA LYS A 96 13.46 -16.48 3.06
C LYS A 96 12.50 -17.09 4.08
N GLY A 97 12.49 -16.56 5.30
CA GLY A 97 11.76 -17.16 6.42
C GLY A 97 10.26 -16.95 6.39
N PHE A 98 9.79 -15.82 5.85
CA PHE A 98 8.36 -15.46 5.91
C PHE A 98 7.78 -15.08 4.55
N LEU A 99 8.48 -14.26 3.76
CA LEU A 99 7.89 -13.69 2.54
C LEU A 99 7.86 -14.68 1.38
N GLU A 100 8.91 -15.47 1.16
CA GLU A 100 8.98 -16.48 0.10
C GLU A 100 7.87 -17.54 0.20
N PRO A 101 7.61 -18.14 1.38
CA PRO A 101 6.47 -19.03 1.57
C PRO A 101 5.14 -18.36 1.18
N ILE A 102 4.90 -17.13 1.67
CA ILE A 102 3.68 -16.39 1.36
C ILE A 102 3.58 -16.08 -0.14
N LYS A 103 4.68 -15.71 -0.79
CA LYS A 103 4.72 -15.44 -2.24
C LYS A 103 4.38 -16.65 -3.08
N LYS A 104 4.84 -17.84 -2.70
CA LYS A 104 4.47 -19.10 -3.36
C LYS A 104 2.94 -19.24 -3.38
N HIS A 105 2.27 -19.03 -2.25
CA HIS A 105 0.82 -19.07 -2.19
C HIS A 105 0.18 -17.88 -2.90
N PHE A 106 0.75 -16.67 -2.79
CA PHE A 106 0.23 -15.47 -3.42
C PHE A 106 0.11 -15.64 -4.93
N VAL A 107 1.10 -16.25 -5.57
CA VAL A 107 1.11 -16.49 -7.02
C VAL A 107 0.08 -17.55 -7.44
N LEU A 108 -0.16 -18.55 -6.59
CA LEU A 108 -0.99 -19.73 -6.93
C LEU A 108 -2.46 -19.61 -6.52
N LYS A 109 -2.75 -18.85 -5.46
CA LYS A 109 -4.09 -18.73 -4.88
C LYS A 109 -4.92 -17.64 -5.56
N ASP A 110 -6.18 -17.59 -5.17
CA ASP A 110 -7.17 -16.67 -5.71
C ASP A 110 -6.95 -15.21 -5.29
N ARG A 111 -7.71 -14.34 -5.94
CA ARG A 111 -7.76 -12.90 -5.65
C ARG A 111 -7.94 -12.59 -4.16
N ASP A 112 -8.81 -13.34 -3.47
CA ASP A 112 -9.17 -13.04 -2.09
C ASP A 112 -8.00 -13.31 -1.14
N PHE A 113 -7.25 -14.40 -1.36
CA PHE A 113 -5.95 -14.61 -0.69
C PHE A 113 -4.98 -13.46 -0.95
N LYS A 114 -4.82 -13.05 -2.22
CA LYS A 114 -3.92 -11.93 -2.59
C LYS A 114 -4.29 -10.63 -1.87
N CYS A 115 -5.58 -10.31 -1.79
CA CYS A 115 -6.06 -9.13 -1.07
C CYS A 115 -5.71 -9.22 0.43
N GLN A 116 -5.95 -10.39 1.05
CA GLN A 116 -5.64 -10.62 2.46
C GLN A 116 -4.13 -10.50 2.76
N CYS A 117 -3.28 -10.99 1.86
CA CYS A 117 -1.82 -10.81 1.97
C CYS A 117 -1.42 -9.33 1.91
N LEU A 118 -1.98 -8.55 0.97
CA LEU A 118 -1.69 -7.11 0.90
C LEU A 118 -2.19 -6.35 2.13
N SER A 119 -3.35 -6.72 2.67
CA SER A 119 -3.84 -6.16 3.94
C SER A 119 -2.96 -6.57 5.13
N CYS A 120 -2.43 -7.80 5.14
CA CYS A 120 -1.42 -8.24 6.10
C CYS A 120 -0.14 -7.40 5.98
N PHE A 121 0.42 -7.26 4.79
CA PHE A 121 1.63 -6.45 4.55
C PHE A 121 1.44 -4.97 4.88
N SER A 122 0.23 -4.43 4.67
CA SER A 122 -0.11 -3.06 5.08
C SER A 122 -0.06 -2.91 6.59
N ARG A 123 -0.61 -3.87 7.34
CA ARG A 123 -0.56 -3.88 8.81
C ARG A 123 0.85 -4.10 9.33
N LEU A 124 1.60 -5.00 8.69
CA LEU A 124 3.00 -5.26 9.00
C LEU A 124 3.84 -3.99 8.86
N LEU A 125 3.72 -3.27 7.74
CA LEU A 125 4.44 -2.02 7.54
C LEU A 125 4.01 -0.95 8.57
N LYS A 126 2.71 -0.84 8.89
CA LYS A 126 2.21 0.06 9.94
C LYS A 126 2.86 -0.29 11.29
N ASN A 127 2.90 -1.56 11.65
CA ASN A 127 3.45 -2.02 12.93
C ASN A 127 4.97 -1.83 12.99
N MET A 128 5.69 -2.13 11.90
CA MET A 128 7.12 -1.83 11.77
C MET A 128 7.40 -0.34 11.96
N ALA A 129 6.60 0.53 11.35
CA ALA A 129 6.77 1.98 11.45
C ALA A 129 6.37 2.55 12.82
N ALA A 130 5.30 2.04 13.42
CA ALA A 130 4.74 2.56 14.67
C ALA A 130 5.47 2.04 15.93
N PHE A 131 5.95 0.80 15.92
CA PHE A 131 6.47 0.13 17.12
C PHE A 131 7.95 -0.25 16.99
N GLU A 132 8.32 -0.94 15.90
CA GLU A 132 9.68 -1.46 15.73
C GLU A 132 10.68 -0.33 15.45
N TRP A 133 10.34 0.59 14.55
CA TRP A 133 11.20 1.71 14.17
C TRP A 133 11.58 2.60 15.37
N PRO A 134 10.63 3.10 16.19
CA PRO A 134 10.97 3.83 17.40
C PRO A 134 11.77 3.00 18.43
N ARG A 135 11.58 1.67 18.46
CA ARG A 135 12.35 0.79 19.36
C ARG A 135 13.82 0.77 18.97
N HIS A 136 14.12 0.57 17.68
CA HIS A 136 15.49 0.60 17.18
C HIS A 136 16.13 1.99 17.30
N GLN A 137 15.37 3.07 17.13
CA GLN A 137 15.90 4.42 17.36
C GLN A 137 16.34 4.64 18.82
N LYS A 138 15.62 4.09 19.79
CA LYS A 138 15.96 4.21 21.22
C LYS A 138 17.11 3.32 21.67
N GLN A 139 17.34 2.21 20.96
CA GLN A 139 18.43 1.26 21.25
C GLN A 139 19.77 1.68 20.63
N GLN A 140 19.80 2.70 19.76
CA GLN A 140 21.06 3.29 19.31
C GLN A 140 21.79 3.99 20.47
N PRO A 141 23.13 3.93 20.54
CA PRO A 141 23.90 4.40 21.69
C PRO A 141 23.82 5.94 21.83
N GLY A 142 22.83 6.42 22.57
CA GLY A 142 22.79 7.76 23.17
C GLY A 142 23.46 7.77 24.55
N PRO A 143 23.75 8.95 25.12
CA PRO A 143 24.35 9.05 26.46
C PRO A 143 23.46 8.32 27.48
N VAL A 144 24.07 7.37 28.19
CA VAL A 144 23.43 6.49 29.16
C VAL A 144 22.81 7.30 30.29
N GLU A 145 21.51 7.56 30.20
CA GLU A 145 20.72 7.98 31.36
C GLU A 145 20.35 6.73 32.15
N THR A 146 20.77 6.71 33.41
CA THR A 146 20.63 5.63 34.39
C THR A 146 19.18 5.51 34.88
N ASP A 147 18.25 5.17 33.98
CA ASP A 147 16.90 4.81 34.37
C ASP A 147 16.74 3.28 34.29
N THR A 148 16.61 2.69 35.47
CA THR A 148 16.20 1.30 35.78
C THR A 148 15.68 0.50 34.59
N HIS A 149 16.45 -0.53 34.18
CA HIS A 149 16.10 -1.54 33.18
C HIS A 149 14.63 -1.97 33.23
N ARG A 150 13.78 -1.35 32.40
CA ARG A 150 12.48 -1.91 32.06
C ARG A 150 12.73 -2.98 31.00
N LEU A 151 13.05 -4.19 31.44
CA LEU A 151 13.16 -5.35 30.58
C LEU A 151 11.80 -5.57 29.90
N SER A 152 11.75 -5.44 28.57
CA SER A 152 10.60 -5.89 27.78
C SER A 152 10.35 -7.38 28.10
N LEU A 153 9.08 -7.78 28.15
CA LEU A 153 8.65 -9.14 28.49
C LEU A 153 9.32 -10.21 27.60
N PHE A 154 9.74 -9.83 26.39
CA PHE A 154 10.36 -10.69 25.40
C PHE A 154 11.69 -10.15 24.88
N SER A 155 12.42 -9.37 25.68
CA SER A 155 13.74 -8.86 25.27
C SER A 155 14.63 -10.03 24.83
N PRO A 156 15.18 -10.04 23.60
CA PRO A 156 16.15 -11.04 23.21
C PRO A 156 17.34 -10.91 24.15
N VAL A 157 17.65 -11.99 24.86
CA VAL A 157 18.91 -12.14 25.60
C VAL A 157 19.96 -12.50 24.57
N THR A 158 20.38 -11.52 23.78
CA THR A 158 21.51 -11.67 22.87
C THR A 158 22.48 -10.53 23.14
N ASP A 159 23.52 -10.84 23.90
CA ASP A 159 24.75 -10.03 24.07
C ASP A 159 25.61 -10.03 22.79
N GLU A 160 25.05 -10.44 21.65
CA GLU A 160 25.76 -10.46 20.38
C GLU A 160 25.59 -9.10 19.70
N GLU A 161 26.70 -8.37 19.60
CA GLU A 161 26.86 -7.19 18.76
C GLU A 161 26.51 -7.57 17.32
N VAL A 162 25.24 -7.41 16.91
CA VAL A 162 24.84 -7.57 15.52
C VAL A 162 25.41 -6.39 14.75
N ASP A 163 26.58 -6.64 14.17
CA ASP A 163 27.29 -5.75 13.24
C ASP A 163 26.34 -5.30 12.11
N ASP A 164 26.21 -3.98 11.92
CA ASP A 164 25.58 -3.29 10.78
C ASP A 164 24.10 -3.60 10.41
N PHE A 165 23.22 -3.95 11.37
CA PHE A 165 21.78 -4.03 11.07
C PHE A 165 21.15 -2.64 10.82
N ASN A 166 20.69 -2.39 9.60
CA ASN A 166 19.99 -1.16 9.24
C ASN A 166 18.48 -1.40 9.02
N PRO A 167 17.60 -1.03 9.99
CA PRO A 167 16.16 -1.27 9.89
C PRO A 167 15.51 -0.52 8.72
N LEU A 168 16.05 0.63 8.31
CA LEU A 168 15.55 1.39 7.17
C LEU A 168 15.77 0.64 5.85
N THR A 169 16.87 -0.12 5.75
CA THR A 169 17.16 -0.96 4.59
C THR A 169 16.13 -2.09 4.47
N THR A 170 15.80 -2.78 5.57
CA THR A 170 14.75 -3.81 5.58
C THR A 170 13.40 -3.24 5.16
N ILE A 171 12.98 -2.11 5.72
CA ILE A 171 11.70 -1.46 5.36
C ILE A 171 11.66 -1.13 3.86
N ASN A 172 12.74 -0.54 3.32
CA ASN A 172 12.83 -0.19 1.89
C ASN A 172 12.76 -1.42 0.98
N LEU A 173 13.49 -2.49 1.31
CA LEU A 173 13.48 -3.73 0.53
C LEU A 173 12.12 -4.42 0.61
N PHE A 174 11.47 -4.42 1.78
CA PHE A 174 10.11 -4.93 1.94
C PHE A 174 9.10 -4.18 1.08
N ILE A 175 9.16 -2.84 1.04
CA ILE A 175 8.26 -2.04 0.20
C ILE A 175 8.45 -2.38 -1.29
N LYS A 176 9.70 -2.53 -1.75
CA LYS A 176 10.01 -2.94 -3.13
C LYS A 176 9.53 -4.35 -3.44
N TYR A 177 9.65 -5.26 -2.48
CA TYR A 177 9.17 -6.63 -2.60
C TYR A 177 7.65 -6.66 -2.77
N VAL A 178 6.91 -5.91 -1.95
CA VAL A 178 5.45 -5.81 -2.07
C VAL A 178 5.05 -5.13 -3.38
N ASP A 179 5.78 -4.11 -3.83
CA ASP A 179 5.54 -3.45 -5.14
C ASP A 179 5.66 -4.43 -6.32
N TYR A 180 6.65 -5.33 -6.26
CA TYR A 180 6.79 -6.43 -7.21
C TYR A 180 5.59 -7.40 -7.16
N LEU A 181 5.16 -7.81 -5.96
CA LEU A 181 3.99 -8.69 -5.80
C LEU A 181 2.70 -8.04 -6.28
N VAL A 182 2.48 -6.76 -6.01
CA VAL A 182 1.33 -6.00 -6.50
C VAL A 182 1.31 -5.99 -8.02
N THR A 183 2.45 -5.73 -8.65
CA THR A 183 2.56 -5.68 -10.11
C THR A 183 2.18 -7.03 -10.74
N ILE A 184 2.65 -8.15 -10.17
CA ILE A 184 2.29 -9.50 -10.61
C ILE A 184 0.82 -9.80 -10.34
N GLY A 185 0.35 -9.54 -9.13
CA GLY A 185 -1.01 -9.85 -8.71
C GLY A 185 -2.05 -9.10 -9.56
N LEU A 186 -1.81 -7.83 -9.84
CA LEU A 186 -2.69 -7.04 -10.70
C LEU A 186 -2.72 -7.56 -12.13
N GLU A 187 -1.59 -8.01 -12.70
CA GLU A 187 -1.60 -8.59 -14.03
C GLU A 187 -2.36 -9.93 -14.06
N GLN A 188 -2.11 -10.82 -13.09
CA GLN A 188 -2.78 -12.11 -12.98
C GLN A 188 -4.29 -11.99 -12.81
N GLU A 189 -4.74 -11.05 -11.97
CA GLU A 189 -6.16 -10.81 -11.69
C GLU A 189 -6.80 -9.81 -12.68
N LYS A 190 -6.17 -9.57 -13.84
CA LYS A 190 -6.70 -8.69 -14.91
C LYS A 190 -7.08 -7.29 -14.39
N ARG A 191 -6.25 -6.73 -13.51
CA ARG A 191 -6.40 -5.42 -12.87
C ARG A 191 -7.72 -5.28 -12.10
N HIS A 192 -8.09 -6.30 -11.33
CA HIS A 192 -9.32 -6.31 -10.53
C HIS A 192 -9.35 -5.18 -9.48
N VAL A 193 -10.52 -4.54 -9.32
CA VAL A 193 -10.71 -3.36 -8.45
C VAL A 193 -10.39 -3.62 -6.98
N LEU A 194 -10.83 -4.76 -6.43
CA LEU A 194 -10.56 -5.13 -5.02
C LEU A 194 -9.06 -5.26 -4.73
N LEU A 195 -8.32 -5.93 -5.62
CA LEU A 195 -6.88 -6.10 -5.46
C LEU A 195 -6.15 -4.77 -5.60
N TYR A 196 -6.58 -3.93 -6.55
CA TYR A 196 -6.06 -2.58 -6.69
C TYR A 196 -6.29 -1.75 -5.43
N HIS A 197 -7.49 -1.80 -4.84
CA HIS A 197 -7.78 -1.10 -3.60
C HIS A 197 -6.90 -1.60 -2.44
N ALA A 198 -6.74 -2.91 -2.27
CA ALA A 198 -5.85 -3.48 -1.26
C ALA A 198 -4.38 -3.05 -1.47
N ALA A 199 -3.91 -2.99 -2.71
CA ALA A 199 -2.58 -2.46 -3.03
C ALA A 199 -2.46 -0.97 -2.69
N MET A 200 -3.47 -0.16 -3.02
CA MET A 200 -3.46 1.27 -2.71
C MET A 200 -3.55 1.54 -1.21
N GLU A 201 -4.16 0.66 -0.41
CA GLU A 201 -4.09 0.71 1.04
C GLU A 201 -2.63 0.56 1.52
N PHE A 202 -1.89 -0.40 0.99
CA PHE A 202 -0.46 -0.57 1.29
C PHE A 202 0.34 0.69 0.94
N TYR A 203 0.19 1.22 -0.27
CA TYR A 203 0.91 2.45 -0.66
C TYR A 203 0.48 3.68 0.13
N SER A 204 -0.74 3.71 0.65
CA SER A 204 -1.18 4.77 1.56
C SER A 204 -0.35 4.76 2.85
N VAL A 205 -0.03 3.57 3.39
CA VAL A 205 0.90 3.44 4.52
C VAL A 205 2.29 3.93 4.15
N VAL A 206 2.80 3.52 2.98
CA VAL A 206 4.11 3.96 2.47
C VAL A 206 4.19 5.48 2.37
N ALA A 207 3.11 6.12 1.89
CA ALA A 207 3.04 7.58 1.78
C ALA A 207 3.07 8.28 3.14
N ASP A 208 2.49 7.66 4.17
CA ASP A 208 2.39 8.20 5.53
C ASP A 208 3.67 7.98 6.36
N LEU A 209 4.63 7.17 5.89
CA LEU A 209 5.89 6.89 6.61
C LEU A 209 6.65 8.15 7.06
N PRO A 210 6.92 9.15 6.20
CA PRO A 210 7.69 10.33 6.60
C PRO A 210 6.94 11.27 7.53
N GLY A 211 5.64 11.48 7.31
CA GLY A 211 4.87 12.49 8.04
C GLY A 211 4.22 11.97 9.32
N VAL A 212 3.70 10.74 9.31
CA VAL A 212 2.95 10.17 10.43
C VAL A 212 3.84 9.36 11.37
N TYR A 213 4.80 8.62 10.84
CA TYR A 213 5.63 7.68 11.62
C TYR A 213 7.08 8.13 11.81
N ASP A 214 7.48 9.29 11.26
CA ASP A 214 8.85 9.81 11.30
C ASP A 214 9.89 8.80 10.76
N VAL A 215 9.48 7.98 9.80
CA VAL A 215 10.36 7.08 9.04
C VAL A 215 10.78 7.82 7.78
N PRO A 216 12.06 8.17 7.56
CA PRO A 216 12.51 9.00 6.45
C PRO A 216 12.58 8.23 5.12
N HIS A 217 11.50 7.58 4.74
CA HIS A 217 11.38 6.75 3.55
C HIS A 217 10.05 6.98 2.84
N LEU A 218 10.12 7.14 1.52
CA LEU A 218 8.96 7.30 0.65
C LEU A 218 9.29 6.63 -0.69
N LEU A 219 8.36 5.81 -1.19
CA LEU A 219 8.46 5.19 -2.49
C LEU A 219 7.16 5.43 -3.25
N LEU A 220 7.26 5.80 -4.52
CA LEU A 220 6.11 5.79 -5.42
C LEU A 220 5.79 4.35 -5.83
N PRO A 221 4.50 4.00 -5.99
CA PRO A 221 4.13 2.74 -6.64
C PRO A 221 4.77 2.64 -8.02
N SER A 222 5.00 1.42 -8.50
CA SER A 222 5.48 1.21 -9.86
C SER A 222 4.59 1.93 -10.89
N THR A 223 5.20 2.40 -11.98
CA THR A 223 4.47 3.11 -13.04
C THR A 223 3.29 2.28 -13.57
N SER A 224 3.41 0.94 -13.61
CA SER A 224 2.33 0.04 -14.01
C SER A 224 1.10 0.15 -13.09
N VAL A 225 1.31 0.25 -11.77
CA VAL A 225 0.24 0.42 -10.78
C VAL A 225 -0.44 1.77 -10.95
N LEU A 226 0.35 2.84 -11.12
CA LEU A 226 -0.19 4.20 -11.30
C LEU A 226 -0.98 4.34 -12.61
N ILE A 227 -0.47 3.78 -13.71
CA ILE A 227 -1.19 3.73 -14.99
C ILE A 227 -2.48 2.91 -14.86
N THR A 228 -2.44 1.79 -14.12
CA THR A 228 -3.65 0.98 -13.85
C THR A 228 -4.72 1.81 -13.13
N GLY A 229 -4.31 2.68 -12.20
CA GLY A 229 -5.20 3.66 -11.57
C GLY A 229 -5.80 4.64 -12.56
N LEU A 230 -4.98 5.20 -13.45
CA LEU A 230 -5.42 6.18 -14.43
C LEU A 230 -6.34 5.59 -15.51
N LEU A 231 -6.03 4.39 -16.02
CA LEU A 231 -6.75 3.74 -17.12
C LEU A 231 -7.80 2.72 -16.65
N GLY A 232 -8.03 2.64 -15.33
CA GLY A 232 -8.95 1.68 -14.75
C GLY A 232 -10.38 1.81 -15.28
N HIS A 233 -11.15 0.74 -15.20
CA HIS A 233 -12.52 0.67 -15.72
C HIS A 233 -13.59 1.18 -14.76
N SER A 234 -13.21 1.53 -13.52
CA SER A 234 -14.13 2.04 -12.50
C SER A 234 -13.63 3.38 -11.95
N PRO A 235 -14.53 4.34 -11.62
CA PRO A 235 -14.16 5.63 -11.03
C PRO A 235 -13.23 5.50 -9.81
N ILE A 236 -13.41 4.42 -9.05
CA ILE A 236 -12.64 4.11 -7.83
C ILE A 236 -11.14 4.03 -8.13
N PHE A 237 -10.72 3.48 -9.27
CA PHE A 237 -9.29 3.43 -9.64
C PHE A 237 -8.68 4.83 -9.70
N ILE A 238 -9.34 5.72 -10.42
CA ILE A 238 -8.87 7.09 -10.66
C ILE A 238 -8.89 7.86 -9.35
N SER A 239 -10.01 7.81 -8.62
CA SER A 239 -10.16 8.50 -7.33
C SER A 239 -9.12 8.04 -6.31
N THR A 240 -8.86 6.74 -6.22
CA THR A 240 -7.86 6.18 -5.28
C THR A 240 -6.44 6.59 -5.67
N ALA A 241 -6.08 6.51 -6.96
CA ALA A 241 -4.79 6.97 -7.47
C ALA A 241 -4.58 8.46 -7.22
N CYS A 242 -5.58 9.29 -7.53
CA CYS A 242 -5.56 10.73 -7.29
C CYS A 242 -5.40 11.06 -5.80
N SER A 243 -6.14 10.37 -4.91
CA SER A 243 -6.01 10.54 -3.45
C SER A 243 -4.60 10.23 -2.97
N HIS A 244 -4.01 9.14 -3.47
CA HIS A 244 -2.65 8.75 -3.12
C HIS A 244 -1.62 9.79 -3.58
N LEU A 245 -1.74 10.33 -4.81
CA LEU A 245 -0.83 11.38 -5.30
C LEU A 245 -0.89 12.66 -4.46
N VAL A 246 -2.07 13.05 -3.97
CA VAL A 246 -2.22 14.18 -3.03
C VAL A 246 -1.49 13.88 -1.72
N ARG A 247 -1.72 12.71 -1.14
CA ARG A 247 -1.06 12.27 0.10
C ARG A 247 0.46 12.21 -0.02
N VAL A 248 0.98 11.77 -1.17
CA VAL A 248 2.42 11.79 -1.45
C VAL A 248 2.95 13.22 -1.46
N LYS A 249 2.26 14.18 -2.09
CA LYS A 249 2.69 15.60 -2.07
C LYS A 249 2.81 16.14 -0.66
N GLU A 250 1.83 15.86 0.21
CA GLU A 250 1.80 16.33 1.59
C GLU A 250 3.00 15.81 2.39
N ASN A 251 3.35 14.54 2.21
CA ASN A 251 4.44 13.90 2.94
C ASN A 251 5.82 14.06 2.28
N LEU A 252 5.88 14.44 1.00
CA LEU A 252 7.14 14.65 0.29
C LEU A 252 7.94 15.83 0.86
N SER A 253 7.26 16.84 1.44
CA SER A 253 7.93 17.94 2.14
C SER A 253 8.59 17.53 3.47
N ALA A 254 8.21 16.39 4.06
CA ALA A 254 8.82 15.91 5.29
C ALA A 254 10.19 15.24 5.06
N LEU A 255 10.53 14.91 3.82
CA LEU A 255 11.82 14.29 3.50
C LEU A 255 12.96 15.31 3.46
N SER A 256 14.13 14.91 3.95
CA SER A 256 15.35 15.69 3.79
C SER A 256 15.71 15.85 2.31
N LYS A 257 16.19 17.04 1.93
CA LYS A 257 16.63 17.33 0.57
C LYS A 257 17.96 16.63 0.31
N ASN A 258 17.91 15.52 -0.42
CA ASN A 258 19.07 14.74 -0.84
C ASN A 258 18.88 14.28 -2.29
N GLN A 259 19.91 13.68 -2.89
CA GLN A 259 19.83 13.26 -4.30
C GLN A 259 18.70 12.26 -4.58
N ARG A 260 18.34 11.41 -3.60
CA ARG A 260 17.25 10.43 -3.74
C ARG A 260 15.89 11.13 -3.72
N SER A 261 15.64 12.04 -2.78
CA SER A 261 14.39 12.80 -2.71
C SER A 261 14.22 13.76 -3.89
N LEU A 262 15.30 14.27 -4.47
CA LEU A 262 15.25 15.02 -5.74
C LEU A 262 14.78 14.15 -6.92
N LYS A 263 15.35 12.96 -7.10
CA LYS A 263 14.91 12.02 -8.15
C LYS A 263 13.46 11.56 -7.95
N LEU A 264 13.06 11.33 -6.70
CA LEU A 264 11.67 11.01 -6.36
C LEU A 264 10.73 12.16 -6.73
N THR A 265 11.08 13.39 -6.37
CA THR A 265 10.32 14.60 -6.71
C THR A 265 10.16 14.77 -8.23
N GLN A 266 11.24 14.54 -9.00
CA GLN A 266 11.18 14.60 -10.46
C GLN A 266 10.22 13.55 -11.04
N THR A 267 10.33 12.31 -10.56
CA THR A 267 9.45 11.20 -10.98
C THR A 267 8.00 11.50 -10.61
N PHE A 268 7.77 11.98 -9.39
CA PHE A 268 6.45 12.39 -8.89
C PHE A 268 5.82 13.47 -9.78
N ASN A 269 6.57 14.53 -10.09
CA ASN A 269 6.10 15.60 -10.95
C ASN A 269 5.73 15.11 -12.35
N SER A 270 6.51 14.18 -12.92
CA SER A 270 6.17 13.53 -14.19
C SER A 270 4.85 12.73 -14.10
N VAL A 271 4.62 11.96 -13.04
CA VAL A 271 3.35 11.23 -12.84
C VAL A 271 2.18 12.19 -12.71
N VAL A 272 2.32 13.23 -11.87
CA VAL A 272 1.29 14.25 -11.69
C VAL A 272 0.95 14.93 -13.02
N LEU A 273 1.97 15.21 -13.84
CA LEU A 273 1.78 15.80 -15.16
C LEU A 273 0.99 14.87 -16.09
N ASP A 274 1.25 13.56 -16.09
CA ASP A 274 0.49 12.57 -16.85
C ASP A 274 -0.99 12.57 -16.44
N PHE A 275 -1.29 12.54 -15.15
CA PHE A 275 -2.65 12.62 -14.62
C PHE A 275 -3.35 13.94 -14.97
N CYS A 276 -2.64 15.07 -14.85
CA CYS A 276 -3.17 16.39 -15.25
C CYS A 276 -3.46 16.45 -16.76
N ASN A 277 -2.57 15.89 -17.57
CA ASN A 277 -2.68 15.87 -19.02
C ASN A 277 -3.81 14.97 -19.51
N ALA A 278 -4.07 13.86 -18.81
CA ALA A 278 -5.16 12.94 -19.07
C ALA A 278 -6.50 13.54 -18.63
N LEU A 279 -6.65 13.82 -17.33
CA LEU A 279 -7.93 14.12 -16.71
C LEU A 279 -8.43 15.53 -17.03
N TRP A 280 -7.52 16.50 -17.15
CA TRP A 280 -7.90 17.92 -17.24
C TRP A 280 -7.48 18.64 -18.53
N ARG A 281 -6.19 18.55 -18.90
CA ARG A 281 -5.61 19.41 -19.96
C ARG A 281 -5.85 18.87 -21.38
N ASN A 282 -6.20 17.60 -21.54
CA ASN A 282 -6.32 16.91 -22.83
C ASN A 282 -5.01 16.92 -23.64
N MET A 283 -3.88 16.65 -22.99
CA MET A 283 -2.53 16.75 -23.55
C MET A 283 -1.76 15.42 -23.48
N ILE A 284 -2.38 14.33 -23.03
CA ILE A 284 -1.70 13.07 -22.69
C ILE A 284 -0.88 12.47 -23.84
N PHE A 285 -1.34 12.61 -25.09
CA PHE A 285 -0.65 12.09 -26.28
C PHE A 285 0.15 13.14 -27.05
N LYS A 286 0.33 14.34 -26.50
CA LYS A 286 1.18 15.35 -27.13
C LYS A 286 2.61 15.13 -26.66
N LYS A 287 3.51 14.85 -27.61
CA LYS A 287 4.95 14.80 -27.37
C LYS A 287 5.37 16.02 -26.56
N THR A 288 5.78 15.78 -25.31
CA THR A 288 6.56 16.77 -24.56
C THR A 288 7.83 17.04 -25.35
N SER A 289 8.19 18.32 -25.52
CA SER A 289 9.46 18.71 -26.13
C SER A 289 10.61 17.90 -25.50
N LYS A 290 11.62 17.51 -26.28
CA LYS A 290 12.85 16.87 -25.75
C LYS A 290 13.55 17.70 -24.65
N ASN A 291 13.18 18.98 -24.51
CA ASN A 291 13.67 19.91 -23.49
C ASN A 291 12.62 20.20 -22.38
N SER A 292 11.54 19.40 -22.28
CA SER A 292 10.61 19.49 -21.13
C SER A 292 11.34 19.03 -19.89
N GLU A 293 11.30 19.84 -18.83
CA GLU A 293 11.88 19.53 -17.52
C GLU A 293 11.28 18.24 -16.90
N TYR A 294 10.12 17.81 -17.40
CA TYR A 294 9.40 16.61 -16.97
C TYR A 294 8.91 15.81 -18.20
N PRO A 295 9.51 14.65 -18.53
CA PRO A 295 8.98 13.74 -19.55
C PRO A 295 7.76 12.98 -19.02
N THR A 296 6.80 12.70 -19.90
CA THR A 296 5.66 11.80 -19.60
C THR A 296 6.17 10.37 -19.43
N LEU A 297 5.75 9.65 -18.38
CA LEU A 297 6.33 8.34 -18.03
C LEU A 297 5.70 7.17 -18.80
N ALA A 298 4.44 7.33 -19.20
CA ALA A 298 3.61 6.22 -19.66
C ALA A 298 3.11 6.33 -21.11
N PHE A 299 3.02 7.56 -21.66
CA PHE A 299 2.23 7.84 -22.86
C PHE A 299 3.02 8.49 -23.99
N ASP A 300 4.30 8.14 -24.17
CA ASP A 300 5.04 8.46 -25.40
C ASP A 300 4.69 7.48 -26.53
N LEU A 301 3.39 7.36 -26.82
CA LEU A 301 2.88 6.54 -27.91
C LEU A 301 3.18 7.24 -29.25
N PRO A 302 3.82 6.55 -30.22
CA PRO A 302 3.96 7.06 -31.58
C PRO A 302 2.61 7.49 -32.17
N ARG A 303 2.61 8.59 -32.94
CA ARG A 303 1.39 9.11 -33.59
C ARG A 303 0.77 8.08 -34.56
N GLU A 304 1.60 7.23 -35.15
CA GLU A 304 1.18 6.18 -36.07
C GLU A 304 0.31 5.13 -35.37
N GLU A 305 0.70 4.69 -34.17
CA GLU A 305 -0.09 3.74 -33.36
C GLU A 305 -1.43 4.34 -32.93
N LEU A 306 -1.45 5.62 -32.57
CA LEU A 306 -2.69 6.32 -32.23
C LEU A 306 -3.65 6.47 -33.42
N GLN A 307 -3.11 6.61 -34.64
CA GLN A 307 -3.92 6.68 -35.86
C GLN A 307 -4.55 5.33 -36.21
N MET A 308 -3.87 4.21 -35.90
CA MET A 308 -4.42 2.86 -36.10
C MET A 308 -5.67 2.59 -35.26
N CYS A 309 -5.81 3.23 -34.09
CA CYS A 309 -6.97 3.03 -33.21
C CYS A 309 -8.30 3.58 -33.77
N ALA A 310 -8.28 4.35 -34.86
CA ALA A 310 -9.47 4.97 -35.47
C ALA A 310 -10.32 5.83 -34.49
N ILE A 311 -9.72 6.33 -33.40
CA ILE A 311 -10.39 7.14 -32.39
C ILE A 311 -10.37 8.62 -32.80
N THR A 312 -11.53 9.25 -32.83
CA THR A 312 -11.64 10.71 -33.00
C THR A 312 -11.19 11.45 -31.72
N GLN A 313 -10.24 12.38 -31.88
CA GLN A 313 -9.69 13.22 -30.81
C GLN A 313 -9.26 12.40 -29.57
N PRO A 314 -8.27 11.50 -29.69
CA PRO A 314 -7.88 10.56 -28.62
C PRO A 314 -7.49 11.27 -27.32
N HIS A 315 -6.86 12.44 -27.44
CA HIS A 315 -6.44 13.28 -26.30
C HIS A 315 -7.60 13.76 -25.41
N LYS A 316 -8.84 13.77 -25.90
CA LYS A 316 -10.02 14.14 -25.09
C LYS A 316 -10.73 12.96 -24.45
N ARG A 317 -10.36 11.72 -24.80
CA ARG A 317 -11.08 10.52 -24.35
C ARG A 317 -10.75 10.10 -22.93
N LEU A 318 -9.71 10.67 -22.32
CA LEU A 318 -9.30 10.39 -20.94
C LEU A 318 -9.60 11.54 -19.98
N ASN A 319 -10.31 12.59 -20.41
CA ASN A 319 -10.72 13.66 -19.51
C ASN A 319 -11.88 13.24 -18.60
N LEU A 320 -12.13 14.01 -17.54
CA LEU A 320 -13.16 13.67 -16.53
C LEU A 320 -14.57 13.41 -17.07
N VAL A 321 -14.87 13.89 -18.28
CA VAL A 321 -16.19 13.80 -18.91
C VAL A 321 -16.29 12.56 -19.80
N HIS A 322 -15.23 12.24 -20.55
CA HIS A 322 -15.24 11.18 -21.55
C HIS A 322 -14.48 9.92 -21.11
N HIS A 323 -13.81 9.96 -19.95
CA HIS A 323 -13.08 8.82 -19.43
C HIS A 323 -14.01 7.60 -19.35
N PRO A 324 -13.60 6.42 -19.87
CA PRO A 324 -14.46 5.23 -19.88
C PRO A 324 -15.04 4.86 -18.52
N ALA A 325 -14.25 5.04 -17.46
CA ALA A 325 -14.70 4.83 -16.08
C ALA A 325 -15.73 5.86 -15.59
N LEU A 326 -15.65 7.11 -16.04
CA LEU A 326 -16.44 8.23 -15.50
C LEU A 326 -17.66 8.55 -16.36
N VAL A 327 -17.72 8.09 -17.61
CA VAL A 327 -18.80 8.45 -18.54
C VAL A 327 -20.19 8.11 -18.02
N GLY A 328 -20.33 7.03 -17.23
CA GLY A 328 -21.59 6.69 -16.57
C GLY A 328 -22.03 7.77 -15.56
N LEU A 329 -21.10 8.25 -14.74
CA LEU A 329 -21.34 9.36 -13.80
C LEU A 329 -21.60 10.67 -14.55
N THR A 330 -20.89 10.90 -15.66
CA THR A 330 -21.14 12.06 -16.53
C THR A 330 -22.56 12.07 -17.07
N LEU A 331 -23.04 10.92 -17.57
CA LEU A 331 -24.39 10.79 -18.09
C LEU A 331 -25.43 10.99 -17.00
N GLN A 332 -25.21 10.39 -15.82
CA GLN A 332 -26.08 10.57 -14.66
C GLN A 332 -26.19 12.05 -14.28
N PHE A 333 -25.06 12.76 -14.17
CA PHE A 333 -25.04 14.19 -13.89
C PHE A 333 -25.87 14.98 -14.89
N LEU A 334 -25.72 14.70 -16.18
CA LEU A 334 -26.46 15.42 -17.22
C LEU A 334 -27.96 15.11 -17.18
N THR A 335 -28.36 13.87 -16.88
CA THR A 335 -29.78 13.50 -16.74
C THR A 335 -30.44 14.16 -15.53
N GLU A 336 -29.69 14.38 -14.45
CA GLU A 336 -30.20 15.02 -13.23
C GLU A 336 -30.26 16.56 -13.35
N THR A 337 -29.46 17.15 -14.22
CA THR A 337 -29.31 18.61 -14.34
C THR A 337 -30.04 19.24 -15.53
N GLN A 338 -30.44 18.46 -16.54
CA GLN A 338 -31.16 18.95 -17.71
C GLN A 338 -32.67 18.71 -17.61
N ASP A 339 -33.45 19.61 -18.22
CA ASP A 339 -34.91 19.45 -18.36
C ASP A 339 -35.25 18.18 -19.16
N ALA A 340 -36.26 17.43 -18.71
CA ALA A 340 -36.72 16.18 -19.33
C ALA A 340 -37.02 16.28 -20.85
N ASN A 341 -37.28 17.49 -21.35
CA ASN A 341 -37.58 17.75 -22.76
C ASN A 341 -36.33 17.94 -23.66
N LYS A 342 -35.10 17.89 -23.11
CA LYS A 342 -33.84 18.12 -23.85
C LYS A 342 -32.85 16.95 -23.79
N LEU A 343 -33.28 15.78 -23.33
CA LEU A 343 -32.46 14.57 -23.19
C LEU A 343 -31.77 14.15 -24.51
N ASP A 344 -32.36 14.44 -25.67
CA ASP A 344 -31.77 14.09 -26.98
C ASP A 344 -30.58 14.97 -27.40
N GLN A 345 -30.27 16.03 -26.64
CA GLN A 345 -29.14 16.96 -26.90
C GLN A 345 -27.98 16.81 -25.91
N LEU A 346 -27.96 15.72 -25.12
CA LEU A 346 -26.94 15.42 -24.12
C LEU A 346 -25.55 15.25 -24.74
N SER A 347 -24.79 16.34 -24.85
CA SER A 347 -23.37 16.27 -25.19
C SER A 347 -22.51 16.41 -23.93
N PRO A 348 -21.74 15.37 -23.54
CA PRO A 348 -20.81 15.45 -22.42
C PRO A 348 -19.83 16.62 -22.56
N SER A 349 -19.48 16.95 -23.81
CA SER A 349 -18.61 18.08 -24.14
C SER A 349 -19.13 19.44 -23.65
N ALA A 350 -20.44 19.62 -23.43
CA ALA A 350 -21.00 20.88 -22.91
C ALA A 350 -20.49 21.23 -21.50
N ILE A 351 -20.27 20.22 -20.64
CA ILE A 351 -19.73 20.42 -19.28
C ILE A 351 -18.35 21.09 -19.34
N TRP A 352 -17.58 20.81 -20.40
CA TRP A 352 -16.21 21.28 -20.53
C TRP A 352 -16.07 22.67 -21.17
N GLN A 353 -17.17 23.27 -21.63
CA GLN A 353 -17.20 24.58 -22.29
C GLN A 353 -17.15 25.75 -21.29
N GLU A 354 -17.86 25.65 -20.17
CA GLU A 354 -17.90 26.73 -19.16
C GLU A 354 -17.25 26.30 -17.84
N THR A 355 -16.50 27.21 -17.22
CA THR A 355 -15.83 26.96 -15.93
C THR A 355 -16.83 26.67 -14.80
N ARG A 356 -18.01 27.31 -14.83
CA ARG A 356 -19.07 27.10 -13.84
C ARG A 356 -19.56 25.64 -13.84
N PHE A 357 -19.82 25.07 -15.02
CA PHE A 357 -20.26 23.68 -15.13
C PHE A 357 -19.19 22.69 -14.67
N LYS A 358 -17.91 22.98 -14.88
CA LYS A 358 -16.81 22.16 -14.34
C LYS A 358 -16.82 22.12 -12.82
N GLN A 359 -17.01 23.26 -12.15
CA GLN A 359 -17.06 23.31 -10.69
C GLN A 359 -18.25 22.54 -10.12
N VAL A 360 -19.44 22.71 -10.71
CA VAL A 360 -20.65 21.97 -10.32
C VAL A 360 -20.46 20.46 -10.54
N TYR A 361 -19.86 20.06 -11.66
CA TYR A 361 -19.56 18.67 -11.94
C TYR A 361 -18.55 18.06 -10.94
N LEU A 362 -17.52 18.81 -10.53
CA LEU A 362 -16.61 18.37 -9.46
C LEU A 362 -17.33 18.18 -8.11
N GLN A 363 -18.29 19.05 -7.78
CA GLN A 363 -19.11 18.86 -6.58
C GLN A 363 -19.97 17.59 -6.67
N PHE A 364 -20.57 17.32 -7.83
CA PHE A 364 -21.30 16.07 -8.09
C PHE A 364 -20.41 14.83 -7.93
N LEU A 365 -19.18 14.87 -8.46
CA LEU A 365 -18.22 13.77 -8.28
C LEU A 365 -17.88 13.53 -6.81
N THR A 366 -17.76 14.60 -6.02
CA THR A 366 -17.52 14.48 -4.57
C THR A 366 -18.69 13.78 -3.87
N GLN A 367 -19.93 14.13 -4.23
CA GLN A 367 -21.14 13.51 -3.68
C GLN A 367 -21.25 12.02 -4.04
N ASN A 368 -20.70 11.60 -5.18
CA ASN A 368 -20.68 10.21 -5.65
C ASN A 368 -19.39 9.46 -5.26
N HIS A 369 -18.81 9.79 -4.09
CA HIS A 369 -17.62 9.12 -3.52
C HIS A 369 -16.34 9.20 -4.37
N GLN A 370 -16.19 10.21 -5.23
CA GLN A 370 -14.98 10.44 -6.03
C GLN A 370 -14.18 11.67 -5.56
N SER A 371 -14.13 11.89 -4.23
CA SER A 371 -13.45 13.06 -3.63
C SER A 371 -11.97 13.16 -4.02
N GLY A 372 -11.29 12.02 -4.17
CA GLY A 372 -9.89 11.96 -4.55
C GLY A 372 -9.55 12.70 -5.84
N ILE A 373 -10.43 12.58 -6.85
CA ILE A 373 -10.30 13.31 -8.11
C ILE A 373 -10.37 14.82 -7.87
N CYS A 374 -11.35 15.25 -7.06
CA CYS A 374 -11.56 16.67 -6.77
C CYS A 374 -10.38 17.27 -6.00
N ASP A 375 -9.88 16.57 -5.00
CA ASP A 375 -8.74 17.01 -4.19
C ASP A 375 -7.46 17.08 -5.03
N PHE A 376 -7.26 16.11 -5.93
CA PHE A 376 -6.16 16.15 -6.89
C PHE A 376 -6.25 17.37 -7.81
N ILE A 377 -7.41 17.63 -8.43
CA ILE A 377 -7.59 18.78 -9.32
C ILE A 377 -7.31 20.09 -8.57
N ARG A 378 -7.87 20.27 -7.37
CA ARG A 378 -7.61 21.48 -6.54
C ARG A 378 -6.13 21.65 -6.19
N THR A 379 -5.42 20.54 -5.99
CA THR A 379 -4.04 20.53 -5.51
C THR A 379 -3.01 20.80 -6.62
N PHE A 380 -3.28 20.33 -7.84
CA PHE A 380 -2.29 20.34 -8.93
C PHE A 380 -2.72 21.13 -10.17
N VAL A 381 -4.01 21.42 -10.32
CA VAL A 381 -4.53 22.23 -11.42
C VAL A 381 -4.87 23.62 -10.88
N HIS A 382 -3.99 24.58 -11.14
CA HIS A 382 -4.30 25.98 -10.90
C HIS A 382 -5.38 26.43 -11.89
N THR A 383 -6.63 26.46 -11.43
CA THR A 383 -7.73 27.11 -12.14
C THR A 383 -7.69 28.60 -11.81
N ASN A 384 -7.21 29.42 -12.74
CA ASN A 384 -7.41 30.88 -12.67
C ASN A 384 -8.90 31.21 -12.85
#